data_AF-A0A323TCQ7-F1
#
_entry.id   AF-A0A323TCQ7-F1
#
_cell.length_a   1.000
_cell.length_b   1.000
_cell.length_c   1.000
_cell.angle_alpha   90.00
_cell.angle_beta   90.00
_cell.angle_gamma   90.00
#
_symmetry.space_group_name_H-M   'P 1'
#
loop_
_entity.id
_entity.type
_entity.pdbx_description
1 polymer ?
#
loop_
_entity_poly.entity_id
_entity_poly.type
_entity_poly.pdbx_seq_one_letter_code
_entity_poly.pdbx_strand_id
1 'polypeptide(L)' 'MVKMIWHNFWVNYYMHFYNGCNSQQQQKRGELIKRASYHQSQLLNIKLAKHNSKPFKNRNRAIIE' A
#
# COMPACT_ATOMS: atom_id res chain seq x y z
N MET A 1 11.45 5.09 -3.07
CA MET A 1 11.18 5.87 -1.84
C MET A 1 10.11 6.94 -2.08
N VAL A 2 10.26 7.82 -3.07
CA VAL A 2 9.28 8.87 -3.44
C VAL A 2 7.86 8.34 -3.67
N LYS A 3 7.70 7.25 -4.44
CA LYS A 3 6.38 6.61 -4.65
C LYS A 3 5.69 6.20 -3.34
N MET A 4 6.44 5.73 -2.36
CA MET A 4 5.91 5.27 -1.08
C MET A 4 5.42 6.46 -0.22
N ILE A 5 6.17 7.56 -0.22
CA ILE A 5 5.78 8.80 0.46
C ILE A 5 4.51 9.38 -0.17
N TRP A 6 4.44 9.40 -1.51
CA TRP A 6 3.26 9.85 -2.25
C TRP A 6 2.01 9.04 -1.89
N HIS A 7 2.05 7.72 -1.98
CA HIS A 7 0.88 6.90 -1.63
C HIS A 7 0.47 7.08 -0.15
N ASN A 8 1.44 7.21 0.77
CA ASN A 8 1.15 7.41 2.18
C ASN A 8 0.47 8.77 2.46
N PHE A 9 0.90 9.84 1.76
CA PHE A 9 0.24 11.14 1.83
C PHE A 9 -1.23 11.06 1.38
N TRP A 10 -1.49 10.40 0.24
CA TRP A 10 -2.86 10.25 -0.26
C TRP A 10 -3.76 9.40 0.64
N VAL A 11 -3.24 8.34 1.25
CA VAL A 11 -4.00 7.58 2.26
C VAL A 11 -4.43 8.49 3.41
N ASN A 12 -3.49 9.25 3.98
CA ASN A 12 -3.78 10.15 5.10
C ASN A 12 -4.75 11.26 4.68
N TYR A 13 -4.56 11.84 3.49
CA TYR A 13 -5.47 12.82 2.92
C TYR A 13 -6.90 12.27 2.85
N TYR A 14 -7.11 11.14 2.15
CA TYR A 14 -8.45 10.58 2.00
C TYR A 14 -9.08 10.13 3.32
N MET A 15 -8.29 9.59 4.25
CA MET A 15 -8.77 9.22 5.58
C MET A 15 -9.16 10.44 6.42
N HIS A 16 -8.43 11.56 6.31
CA HIS A 16 -8.80 12.81 6.98
C HIS A 16 -10.17 13.31 6.51
N PHE A 17 -10.39 13.35 5.19
CA PHE A 17 -11.70 13.71 4.63
C PHE A 17 -12.80 12.69 4.95
N TYR A 18 -12.46 11.41 5.05
CA TYR A 18 -13.41 10.36 5.44
C TYR A 18 -13.90 10.56 6.87
N ASN A 19 -12.99 10.89 7.80
CA ASN A 19 -13.32 11.14 9.21
C ASN A 19 -14.16 12.41 9.40
N GLY A 20 -14.01 13.39 8.51
CA GLY A 20 -14.83 14.61 8.51
C GLY A 20 -16.20 14.45 7.84
N CYS A 21 -16.51 13.31 7.21
CA CYS A 21 -17.80 13.12 6.55
C CYS A 21 -18.91 12.74 7.54
N ASN A 22 -19.99 13.52 7.51
CA ASN A 22 -21.21 13.23 8.27
C ASN A 22 -21.98 12.04 7.69
N SER A 23 -22.85 11.42 8.50
CA SER A 23 -23.63 10.22 8.15
C SER A 23 -24.54 10.38 6.93
N GLN A 24 -24.88 11.62 6.53
CA GLN A 24 -25.64 11.91 5.31
C GLN A 24 -24.82 11.81 4.03
N GLN A 25 -23.47 11.77 4.12
CA GLN A 25 -22.56 11.73 2.96
C GLN A 25 -22.02 10.31 2.72
N GLN A 26 -22.88 9.30 2.78
CA GLN A 26 -22.46 7.89 2.62
C GLN A 26 -21.78 7.63 1.26
N GLN A 27 -22.28 8.19 0.18
CA GLN A 27 -21.67 8.04 -1.14
C GLN A 27 -20.23 8.59 -1.16
N LYS A 28 -20.03 9.79 -0.59
CA LYS A 28 -18.71 10.42 -0.49
C LYS A 28 -17.76 9.65 0.42
N ARG A 29 -18.24 9.13 1.56
CA ARG A 29 -17.47 8.21 2.43
C ARG A 29 -17.04 6.97 1.67
N GLY A 30 -17.96 6.37 0.91
CA GLY A 30 -17.69 5.20 0.08
C GLY A 30 -16.62 5.45 -0.98
N GLU A 31 -16.63 6.62 -1.61
CA GLU A 31 -15.61 6.99 -2.60
C GLU A 31 -14.25 7.27 -1.95
N LEU A 32 -14.22 8.00 -0.83
CA LEU A 32 -12.98 8.29 -0.09
C LEU A 32 -12.30 7.02 0.41
N ILE A 33 -13.07 6.06 0.93
CA ILE A 33 -12.49 4.79 1.40
C ILE A 33 -12.00 3.93 0.24
N LYS A 34 -12.70 3.89 -0.90
CA LYS A 34 -12.22 3.19 -2.11
C LYS A 34 -10.88 3.77 -2.58
N ARG A 35 -10.75 5.10 -2.59
CA ARG A 35 -9.49 5.78 -2.96
C ARG A 35 -8.39 5.48 -1.95
N ALA A 36 -8.66 5.57 -0.65
CA ALA A 36 -7.70 5.23 0.39
C ALA A 36 -7.21 3.77 0.28
N SER A 37 -8.12 2.82 0.06
CA SER A 37 -7.81 1.40 -0.14
C SER A 37 -6.91 1.17 -1.34
N TYR A 38 -7.15 1.86 -2.47
CA TYR A 38 -6.26 1.78 -3.64
C TYR A 38 -4.82 2.15 -3.29
N HIS A 39 -4.60 3.28 -2.61
CA HIS A 39 -3.27 3.70 -2.22
C HIS A 39 -2.65 2.76 -1.16
N GLN A 40 -3.44 2.19 -0.25
CA GLN A 40 -2.98 1.16 0.68
C GLN A 40 -2.53 -0.12 -0.03
N SER A 41 -3.28 -0.61 -1.03
CA SER A 41 -2.89 -1.76 -1.84
C SER A 41 -1.57 -1.51 -2.60
N GLN A 42 -1.38 -0.31 -3.14
CA GLN A 42 -0.11 0.07 -3.79
C GLN A 42 1.06 0.08 -2.80
N LEU A 43 0.86 0.61 -1.58
CA LEU A 43 1.88 0.55 -0.53
C LEU A 43 2.22 -0.89 -0.14
N LEU A 44 1.22 -1.77 -0.05
CA LEU A 44 1.41 -3.18 0.24
C LEU A 44 2.24 -3.85 -0.86
N ASN A 45 1.90 -3.62 -2.14
CA ASN A 45 2.64 -4.15 -3.28
C ASN A 45 4.09 -3.67 -3.29
N ILE A 46 4.36 -2.39 -3.01
CA ILE A 46 5.72 -1.85 -2.91
C ILE A 46 6.50 -2.53 -1.77
N LYS A 47 5.87 -2.75 -0.62
CA LYS A 47 6.49 -3.45 0.53
C LYS A 47 6.77 -4.92 0.21
N LEU A 48 5.82 -5.62 -0.41
CA LEU A 48 5.96 -7.00 -0.85
C LEU A 48 7.06 -7.15 -1.90
N ALA A 49 7.09 -6.26 -2.89
CA ALA A 49 8.15 -6.24 -3.89
C ALA A 49 9.52 -6.06 -3.23
N LYS A 50 9.66 -5.14 -2.27
CA LYS A 50 10.91 -4.94 -1.51
C LYS A 50 11.31 -6.17 -0.68
N HIS A 51 10.33 -6.89 -0.14
CA HIS A 51 10.60 -8.10 0.65
C HIS A 51 10.96 -9.30 -0.23
N ASN A 52 10.30 -9.44 -1.38
CA ASN A 52 10.52 -10.51 -2.37
C ASN A 52 11.73 -10.25 -3.27
N SER A 53 12.20 -9.00 -3.39
CA SER A 53 13.41 -8.65 -4.14
C SER A 53 14.70 -8.87 -3.35
N LYS A 54 14.64 -9.52 -2.17
CA LYS A 54 15.87 -10.08 -1.57
C LYS A 54 16.41 -11.11 -2.56
N PRO A 55 17.70 -11.05 -2.95
CA PRO A 55 18.25 -12.05 -3.84
C PRO A 55 18.05 -13.41 -3.17
N PHE A 56 17.44 -14.34 -3.91
CA PHE A 56 17.56 -15.75 -3.63
C PHE A 56 19.07 -16.03 -3.62
N LYS A 57 19.67 -16.05 -2.42
CA LYS A 57 21.08 -16.36 -2.26
C LYS A 57 21.24 -17.75 -2.85
N ASN A 58 21.81 -17.81 -4.05
CA ASN A 58 22.06 -19.03 -4.80
C ASN A 58 22.75 -20.02 -3.86
N ARG A 59 21.96 -20.95 -3.31
CA ARG A 59 22.44 -22.03 -2.46
C ARG A 59 22.62 -23.28 -3.31
N ASN A 60 23.12 -23.11 -4.54
CA ASN A 60 23.85 -24.19 -5.22
C ASN A 60 25.27 -24.21 -4.65
N ARG A 61 25.41 -24.85 -3.48
CA ARG A 61 26.71 -25.38 -3.07
C ARG A 61 26.48 -26.75 -2.44
N ALA A 62 26.80 -27.75 -3.27
CA ALA A 62 27.25 -29.09 -2.92
C ALA A 62 26.31 -29.98 -2.11
N ILE A 63 25.51 -30.80 -2.81
CA ILE A 63 25.35 -32.22 -2.48
C ILE A 63 25.21 -32.99 -3.81
N ILE A 64 26.35 -33.18 -4.50
CA ILE A 64 26.59 -34.30 -5.41
C ILE A 64 28.03 -34.71 -5.14
N GLU A 65 28.24 -35.56 -4.14
CA GLU A 65 29.30 -36.58 -4.07
C GLU A 65 28.72 -37.77 -3.31
#